data_AF-A0A5S9NMQ2-F1
#
_entry.id   AF-A0A5S9NMQ2-F1
#
_cell.length_a   1.000
_cell.length_b   1.000
_cell.length_c   1.000
_cell.angle_alpha   90.00
_cell.angle_beta   90.00
_cell.angle_gamma   90.00
#
_symmetry.space_group_name_H-M   'P 1'
#
loop_
_entity.id
_entity.type
_entity.pdbx_description
1 polymer ?
#
loop_
_entity_poly.entity_id
_entity_poly.type
_entity_poly.pdbx_seq_one_letter_code
_entity_poly.pdbx_strand_id
1 'polypeptide(L)'
;MKWFTDARLRLALVASVILVLSACSGAPRKNEAESDTSAVATGTQTGNVAGQQAFNPDAIMSSQYTAASFGPDPYLANAPYVSDIDKQAMADALALIEDGETEKAQKALESLVESLPRFSGPAYNLAQLKKDQKDLEGAQKAAQLAVERNQYNTHARNLLALIYREQGDFENAEAQYKEALSIWGGYAPAYRNLGILYDMYMGQPEKALGYYKQYNMLQAKPSKQVTGWTVDIERRVAAARKREQAELEAQQAAEAAAAAEVAAQQEASAATGDSPQSSETPQPAKSEDETIQQAAEAEVQSTDTSVQ
;
A
#
# COMPACT_ATOMS: atom_id res chain seq x y z
N MET A 1 53.90 -5.42 17.48
CA MET A 1 54.81 -5.59 16.33
C MET A 1 54.20 -4.82 15.16
N LYS A 2 54.49 -3.52 15.00
CA LYS A 2 55.64 -2.91 14.31
C LYS A 2 55.71 -3.19 12.78
N TRP A 3 55.32 -2.15 12.00
CA TRP A 3 55.79 -1.68 10.68
C TRP A 3 55.48 -2.59 9.45
N PHE A 4 54.89 -2.09 8.36
CA PHE A 4 55.46 -1.09 7.44
C PHE A 4 54.42 -0.15 6.80
N THR A 5 54.78 1.14 6.81
CA THR A 5 54.41 2.19 5.86
C THR A 5 55.06 1.93 4.49
N ASP A 6 54.43 2.34 3.38
CA ASP A 6 55.17 3.17 2.42
C ASP A 6 54.28 4.00 1.50
N ALA A 7 54.74 5.23 1.28
CA ALA A 7 54.21 6.20 0.35
C ALA A 7 55.28 6.49 -0.70
N ARG A 8 54.84 6.81 -1.93
CA ARG A 8 55.53 7.52 -3.02
C ARG A 8 56.06 6.67 -4.20
N LEU A 9 55.97 7.32 -5.37
CA LEU A 9 56.46 6.98 -6.72
C LEU A 9 55.64 5.89 -7.46
N ARG A 10 55.02 6.17 -8.60
CA ARG A 10 55.65 6.72 -9.82
C ARG A 10 54.73 7.61 -10.66
N LEU A 11 55.33 8.72 -11.11
CA LEU A 11 54.93 9.62 -12.20
C LEU A 11 54.94 8.90 -13.57
N ALA A 12 53.99 9.23 -14.45
CA ALA A 12 54.13 9.45 -15.91
C ALA A 12 52.72 9.78 -16.49
N LEU A 13 52.32 11.04 -16.70
CA LEU A 13 52.50 11.88 -17.90
C LEU A 13 52.11 11.20 -19.24
N VAL A 14 50.91 11.52 -19.75
CA VAL A 14 50.70 11.92 -21.15
C VAL A 14 49.59 12.98 -21.21
N ALA A 15 49.99 14.22 -21.47
CA ALA A 15 49.12 15.28 -21.97
C ALA A 15 49.19 15.27 -23.50
N SER A 16 48.06 15.43 -24.19
CA SER A 16 47.91 16.17 -25.47
C SER A 16 46.56 15.82 -26.13
N VAL A 17 45.57 16.71 -26.11
CA VAL A 17 44.75 17.01 -27.29
C VAL A 17 44.48 18.51 -27.32
N ILE A 18 44.69 19.03 -28.52
CA ILE A 18 44.90 20.41 -28.92
C ILE A 18 43.59 21.22 -28.96
N LEU A 19 43.69 22.46 -28.48
CA LEU A 19 42.79 23.58 -28.70
C LEU A 19 42.64 23.90 -30.19
N VAL A 20 41.40 24.00 -30.69
CA VAL A 20 41.07 24.84 -31.84
C VAL A 20 39.97 25.81 -31.41
N LEU A 21 40.33 27.10 -31.38
CA LEU A 21 39.44 28.23 -31.19
C LEU A 21 39.03 28.82 -32.53
N SER A 22 37.83 29.43 -32.51
CA SER A 22 37.38 30.57 -33.32
C SER A 22 36.71 30.30 -34.67
N ALA A 23 35.40 30.53 -34.68
CA ALA A 23 34.78 31.45 -35.64
C ALA A 23 33.62 32.20 -34.97
N CYS A 24 33.72 33.53 -34.95
CA CYS A 24 32.71 34.45 -34.47
C CYS A 24 31.70 34.83 -35.56
N SER A 25 30.55 35.36 -35.10
CA SER A 25 29.79 36.48 -35.68
C SER A 25 28.79 36.21 -36.81
N GLY A 26 27.53 36.55 -36.53
CA GLY A 26 26.60 37.07 -37.54
C GLY A 26 25.12 36.90 -37.22
N ALA A 27 24.53 37.82 -36.46
CA ALA A 27 23.10 38.14 -36.57
C ALA A 27 22.94 39.42 -37.42
N PRO A 28 21.80 39.59 -38.12
CA PRO A 28 20.82 40.56 -37.62
C PRO A 28 19.34 40.14 -37.75
N ARG A 29 18.52 40.82 -36.94
CA ARG A 29 17.04 40.77 -36.81
C ARG A 29 16.28 41.39 -37.99
N LYS A 30 15.02 40.94 -38.19
CA LYS A 30 13.73 41.69 -38.34
C LYS A 30 12.71 40.80 -39.11
N ASN A 31 11.43 40.65 -38.76
CA ASN A 31 10.40 41.65 -38.50
C ASN A 31 9.25 41.11 -37.62
N GLU A 32 8.57 42.07 -36.99
CA GLU A 32 7.29 42.01 -36.29
C GLU A 32 6.13 41.60 -37.21
N ALA A 33 5.13 40.92 -36.64
CA ALA A 33 3.72 41.14 -36.94
C ALA A 33 2.88 40.66 -35.74
N GLU A 34 2.39 41.63 -34.97
CA GLU A 34 1.25 41.48 -34.08
C GLU A 34 0.00 41.06 -34.88
N SER A 35 -0.81 40.18 -34.32
CA SER A 35 -2.27 40.35 -34.39
C SER A 35 -2.91 39.66 -33.20
N ASP A 36 -3.48 40.49 -32.34
CA ASP A 36 -4.52 40.14 -31.39
C ASP A 36 -5.67 39.43 -32.10
N THR A 37 -6.07 38.26 -31.59
CA THR A 37 -7.48 37.93 -31.50
C THR A 37 -7.73 37.12 -30.24
N SER A 38 -8.58 37.65 -29.38
CA SER A 38 -9.15 36.95 -28.24
C SER A 38 -9.93 35.72 -28.73
N ALA A 39 -9.47 34.54 -28.38
CA ALA A 39 -10.28 33.33 -28.43
C ALA A 39 -10.30 32.73 -27.02
N VAL A 40 -11.45 32.89 -26.36
CA VAL A 40 -11.83 32.10 -25.19
C VAL A 40 -11.84 30.64 -25.63
N ALA A 41 -10.72 29.97 -25.42
CA ALA A 41 -10.60 28.53 -25.60
C ALA A 41 -10.91 27.89 -24.25
N THR A 42 -12.15 27.41 -24.12
CA THR A 42 -12.53 26.35 -23.19
C THR A 42 -11.55 25.19 -23.36
N GLY A 43 -10.57 25.11 -22.46
CA GLY A 43 -9.61 24.02 -22.38
C GLY A 43 -10.34 22.74 -21.99
N THR A 44 -10.64 21.94 -23.00
CA THR A 44 -11.06 20.54 -22.91
C THR A 44 -10.16 19.78 -21.94
N GLN A 45 -10.77 19.24 -20.90
CA GLN A 45 -10.19 18.18 -20.09
C GLN A 45 -9.86 16.99 -21.00
N THR A 46 -8.56 16.72 -21.18
CA THR A 46 -8.02 15.51 -21.79
C THR A 46 -7.06 14.88 -20.77
N GLY A 47 -7.24 13.67 -20.26
CA GLY A 47 -8.30 12.71 -20.48
C GLY A 47 -8.51 11.87 -19.23
N ASN A 48 -9.73 11.90 -18.71
CA ASN A 48 -10.32 10.71 -18.13
C ASN A 48 -10.75 9.85 -19.33
N VAL A 49 -10.12 8.70 -19.54
CA VAL A 49 -10.71 7.67 -20.40
C VAL A 49 -11.93 7.15 -19.64
N ALA A 50 -13.07 7.81 -19.85
CA ALA A 50 -14.35 7.39 -19.31
C ALA A 50 -14.62 5.95 -19.80
N GLY A 51 -14.43 4.96 -18.93
CA GLY A 51 -14.73 3.56 -19.21
C GLY A 51 -13.68 2.52 -18.80
N GLN A 52 -12.44 2.90 -18.48
CA GLN A 52 -11.52 1.96 -17.83
C GLN A 52 -11.74 2.01 -16.31
N GLN A 53 -12.25 0.91 -15.75
CA GLN A 53 -12.30 0.75 -14.31
C GLN A 53 -10.89 0.94 -13.74
N ALA A 54 -10.77 1.74 -12.68
CA ALA A 54 -9.53 1.90 -11.94
C ALA A 54 -8.98 0.52 -11.57
N PHE A 55 -7.67 0.34 -11.68
CA PHE A 55 -7.03 -0.93 -11.38
C PHE A 55 -7.30 -1.31 -9.92
N ASN A 56 -7.81 -2.51 -9.65
CA ASN A 56 -7.98 -3.01 -8.28
C ASN A 56 -6.67 -3.65 -7.80
N PRO A 57 -5.98 -3.10 -6.79
CA PRO A 57 -4.71 -3.65 -6.31
C PRO A 57 -4.79 -5.07 -5.77
N ASP A 58 -5.96 -5.50 -5.27
CA ASP A 58 -6.15 -6.85 -4.73
C ASP A 58 -6.42 -7.90 -5.83
N ALA A 59 -6.65 -7.49 -7.09
CA ALA A 59 -6.82 -8.42 -8.22
C ALA A 59 -5.58 -9.30 -8.47
N ILE A 60 -4.41 -8.88 -7.96
CA ILE A 60 -3.15 -9.61 -8.04
C ILE A 60 -3.20 -10.96 -7.33
N MET A 61 -4.16 -11.15 -6.41
CA MET A 61 -4.33 -12.41 -5.69
C MET A 61 -4.87 -13.52 -6.61
N SER A 62 -5.56 -13.13 -7.69
CA SER A 62 -6.17 -14.04 -8.66
C SER A 62 -5.59 -13.92 -10.07
N SER A 63 -4.75 -12.93 -10.34
CA SER A 63 -4.24 -12.62 -11.69
C SER A 63 -2.81 -12.09 -11.63
N GLN A 64 -2.07 -12.27 -12.72
CA GLN A 64 -0.68 -11.83 -12.82
C GLN A 64 -0.56 -10.68 -13.82
N TYR A 65 0.13 -9.62 -13.42
CA TYR A 65 0.36 -8.46 -14.27
C TYR A 65 1.86 -8.26 -14.50
N THR A 66 2.24 -7.85 -15.70
CA THR A 66 3.63 -7.50 -16.02
C THR A 66 3.73 -6.01 -16.28
N ALA A 67 4.94 -5.47 -16.45
CA ALA A 67 5.10 -4.06 -16.83
C ALA A 67 4.32 -3.70 -18.11
N ALA A 68 4.19 -4.64 -19.06
CA ALA A 68 3.43 -4.45 -20.30
C ALA A 68 1.90 -4.40 -20.09
N SER A 69 1.41 -4.81 -18.93
CA SER A 69 -0.02 -4.73 -18.59
C SER A 69 -0.47 -3.29 -18.31
N PHE A 70 0.46 -2.36 -18.10
CA PHE A 70 0.16 -0.99 -17.68
C PHE A 70 0.71 0.01 -18.69
N GLY A 71 -0.05 1.09 -18.91
CA GLY A 71 0.39 2.24 -19.70
C GLY A 71 1.52 3.03 -19.03
N PRO A 72 1.96 4.13 -19.66
CA PRO A 72 2.96 5.02 -19.07
C PRO A 72 2.48 5.60 -17.74
N ASP A 73 3.41 6.02 -16.88
CA ASP A 73 3.10 6.68 -15.62
C ASP A 73 2.23 7.94 -15.85
N PRO A 74 0.98 7.98 -15.34
CA PRO A 74 0.08 9.12 -15.48
C PRO A 74 0.65 10.42 -14.89
N TYR A 75 1.51 10.32 -13.88
CA TYR A 75 2.17 11.48 -13.26
C TYR A 75 3.10 12.18 -14.27
N LEU A 76 3.86 11.40 -15.03
CA LEU A 76 4.82 11.90 -16.02
C LEU A 76 4.14 12.25 -17.35
N ALA A 77 3.10 11.50 -17.73
CA ALA A 77 2.36 11.73 -18.96
C ALA A 77 1.66 13.09 -19.01
N ASN A 78 1.30 13.66 -17.85
CA ASN A 78 0.58 14.92 -17.72
C ASN A 78 1.40 16.00 -16.98
N ALA A 79 2.73 15.94 -17.09
CA ALA A 79 3.60 16.90 -16.41
C ALA A 79 3.40 18.33 -16.94
N PRO A 80 3.05 19.32 -16.10
CA PRO A 80 2.91 20.71 -16.53
C PRO A 80 4.26 21.30 -16.96
N TYR A 81 4.21 22.32 -17.82
CA TYR A 81 5.41 23.09 -18.17
C TYR A 81 6.02 23.73 -16.93
N VAL A 82 7.34 23.58 -16.78
CA VAL A 82 8.16 24.21 -15.75
C VAL A 82 9.14 25.15 -16.44
N SER A 83 9.25 26.40 -15.98
CA SER A 83 10.22 27.35 -16.55
C SER A 83 11.66 26.91 -16.25
N ASP A 84 12.64 27.35 -17.03
CA ASP A 84 14.04 26.99 -16.77
C ASP A 84 14.56 27.58 -15.46
N ILE A 85 14.03 28.73 -15.03
CA ILE A 85 14.33 29.34 -13.73
C ILE A 85 13.83 28.43 -12.60
N ASP A 86 12.61 27.92 -12.70
CA ASP A 86 12.03 27.03 -11.68
C ASP A 86 12.73 25.68 -11.63
N LYS A 87 13.13 25.14 -12.80
CA LYS A 87 13.97 23.93 -12.87
C LYS A 87 15.31 24.15 -12.19
N GLN A 88 15.96 25.29 -12.42
CA GLN A 88 17.24 25.62 -11.80
C GLN A 88 17.08 25.78 -10.29
N ALA A 89 16.07 26.53 -9.84
CA ALA A 89 15.81 26.70 -8.41
C ALA A 89 15.53 25.37 -7.70
N MET A 90 14.82 24.45 -8.36
CA MET A 90 14.64 23.09 -7.87
C MET A 90 15.96 22.31 -7.81
N ALA A 91 16.79 22.39 -8.86
CA ALA A 91 18.10 21.73 -8.88
C ALA A 91 19.03 22.26 -7.77
N ASP A 92 19.04 23.57 -7.52
CA ASP A 92 19.80 24.19 -6.44
C ASP A 92 19.33 23.69 -5.07
N ALA A 93 18.01 23.58 -4.86
CA ALA A 93 17.44 23.04 -3.63
C ALA A 93 17.86 21.57 -3.40
N LEU A 94 17.88 20.75 -4.45
CA LEU A 94 18.32 19.35 -4.37
C LEU A 94 19.82 19.23 -4.13
N ALA A 95 20.65 20.08 -4.72
CA ALA A 95 22.09 20.12 -4.46
C ALA A 95 22.38 20.42 -2.98
N LEU A 96 21.61 21.32 -2.35
CA LEU A 96 21.72 21.57 -0.91
C LEU A 96 21.40 20.33 -0.05
N ILE A 97 20.48 19.46 -0.49
CA ILE A 97 20.22 18.18 0.19
C ILE A 97 21.43 17.26 0.06
N GLU A 98 22.00 17.14 -1.14
CA GLU A 98 23.17 16.29 -1.41
C GLU A 98 24.41 16.76 -0.61
N ASP A 99 24.58 18.07 -0.47
CA ASP A 99 25.65 18.69 0.32
C ASP A 99 25.42 18.59 1.85
N GLY A 100 24.25 18.11 2.29
CA GLY A 100 23.89 18.02 3.70
C GLY A 100 23.55 19.36 4.35
N GLU A 101 23.35 20.41 3.56
CA GLU A 101 22.96 21.76 3.98
C GLU A 101 21.46 21.83 4.28
N THR A 102 21.01 21.00 5.24
CA THR A 102 19.61 20.66 5.48
C THR A 102 18.72 21.88 5.74
N GLU A 103 19.18 22.84 6.53
CA GLU A 103 18.42 24.06 6.84
C GLU A 103 18.22 24.96 5.61
N LYS A 104 19.25 25.07 4.75
CA LYS A 104 19.17 25.84 3.50
C LYS A 104 18.26 25.13 2.50
N ALA A 105 18.39 23.81 2.36
CA ALA A 105 17.54 23.00 1.51
C ALA A 105 16.06 23.14 1.91
N GLN A 106 15.76 23.07 3.21
CA GLN A 106 14.39 23.22 3.70
C GLN A 106 13.81 24.59 3.32
N LYS A 107 14.54 25.69 3.59
CA LYS A 107 14.08 27.05 3.22
C LYS A 107 13.88 27.21 1.72
N ALA A 108 14.78 26.65 0.91
CA ALA A 108 14.66 26.69 -0.55
C ALA A 108 13.41 25.94 -1.03
N LEU A 109 13.14 24.75 -0.48
CA LEU A 109 11.95 23.97 -0.79
C LEU A 109 10.66 24.64 -0.31
N GLU A 110 10.64 25.25 0.89
CA GLU A 110 9.51 26.03 1.40
C GLU A 110 9.16 27.20 0.45
N SER A 111 10.17 27.95 0.02
CA SER A 111 10.01 29.02 -0.98
C SER A 111 9.47 28.51 -2.32
N LEU A 112 9.93 27.34 -2.79
CA LEU A 112 9.41 26.71 -4.00
C LEU A 112 7.96 26.23 -3.83
N VAL A 113 7.60 25.68 -2.68
CA VAL A 113 6.22 25.27 -2.38
C VAL A 113 5.26 26.47 -2.44
N GLU A 114 5.69 27.63 -1.93
CA GLU A 114 4.89 28.86 -1.94
C GLU A 114 4.77 29.48 -3.34
N SER A 115 5.89 29.56 -4.07
CA SER A 115 5.95 30.19 -5.39
C SER A 115 5.38 29.33 -6.52
N LEU A 116 5.33 28.00 -6.34
CA LEU A 116 4.90 27.03 -7.34
C LEU A 116 3.68 26.20 -6.86
N PRO A 117 2.55 26.82 -6.50
CA PRO A 117 1.42 26.15 -5.83
C PRO A 117 0.71 25.09 -6.69
N ARG A 118 1.01 25.01 -7.98
CA ARG A 118 0.46 24.02 -8.92
C ARG A 118 1.33 22.76 -9.04
N PHE A 119 2.52 22.73 -8.45
CA PHE A 119 3.48 21.65 -8.62
C PHE A 119 3.60 20.83 -7.34
N SER A 120 3.43 19.52 -7.46
CA SER A 120 3.60 18.59 -6.34
C SER A 120 5.07 18.28 -6.01
N GLY A 121 6.00 18.58 -6.91
CA GLY A 121 7.42 18.24 -6.80
C GLY A 121 8.13 18.86 -5.59
N PRO A 122 8.06 20.19 -5.38
CA PRO A 122 8.65 20.83 -4.21
C PRO A 122 8.10 20.27 -2.89
N ALA A 123 6.78 20.13 -2.77
CA ALA A 123 6.14 19.58 -1.57
C ALA A 123 6.54 18.12 -1.30
N TYR A 124 6.67 17.30 -2.35
CA TYR A 124 7.18 15.93 -2.23
C TYR A 124 8.62 15.89 -1.68
N ASN A 125 9.51 16.75 -2.19
CA ASN A 125 10.89 16.79 -1.73
C ASN A 125 11.02 17.36 -0.31
N LEU A 126 10.18 18.35 0.04
CA LEU A 126 10.08 18.85 1.42
C LEU A 126 9.64 17.75 2.38
N ALA A 127 8.67 16.93 1.97
CA ALA A 127 8.22 15.79 2.76
C ALA A 127 9.32 14.75 2.97
N GLN A 128 10.10 14.45 1.92
CA GLN A 128 11.23 13.52 2.01
C GLN A 128 12.30 14.05 2.98
N LEU A 129 12.69 15.33 2.84
CA LEU A 129 13.66 15.98 3.71
C LEU A 129 13.22 15.93 5.19
N LYS A 130 11.96 16.29 5.47
CA LYS A 130 11.39 16.27 6.83
C LYS A 130 11.31 14.86 7.41
N LYS A 131 10.97 13.87 6.58
CA LYS A 131 10.97 12.46 6.98
C LYS A 131 12.38 12.01 7.37
N ASP A 132 13.39 12.42 6.62
CA ASP A 132 14.80 12.09 6.89
C ASP A 132 15.29 12.77 8.18
N GLN A 133 14.80 13.97 8.49
CA GLN A 133 14.99 14.67 9.77
C GLN A 133 14.19 14.07 10.95
N LYS A 134 13.36 13.05 10.71
CA LYS A 134 12.41 12.47 11.70
C LYS A 134 11.30 13.42 12.15
N ASP A 135 11.09 14.54 11.46
CA ASP A 135 9.90 15.39 11.58
C ASP A 135 8.73 14.72 10.83
N LEU A 136 8.16 13.66 11.42
CA LEU A 136 7.10 12.89 10.78
C LEU A 136 5.80 13.70 10.59
N GLU A 137 5.49 14.63 11.50
CA GLU A 137 4.31 15.48 11.38
C GLU A 137 4.46 16.48 10.21
N GLY A 138 5.60 17.16 10.12
CA GLY A 138 5.88 18.05 9.00
C GLY A 138 5.99 17.30 7.67
N ALA A 139 6.59 16.10 7.69
CA ALA A 139 6.67 15.24 6.51
C ALA A 139 5.28 14.85 6.01
N GLN A 140 4.39 14.44 6.91
CA GLN A 140 3.01 14.09 6.58
C GLN A 140 2.28 15.28 5.93
N LYS A 141 2.36 16.48 6.54
CA LYS A 141 1.73 17.69 5.99
C LYS A 141 2.23 18.01 4.58
N ALA A 142 3.55 17.95 4.37
CA ALA A 142 4.14 18.22 3.06
C ALA A 142 3.77 17.14 2.02
N ALA A 143 3.70 15.86 2.42
CA ALA A 143 3.30 14.78 1.53
C ALA A 143 1.82 14.86 1.15
N GLN A 144 0.94 15.19 2.11
CA GLN A 144 -0.48 15.47 1.85
C GLN A 144 -0.64 16.62 0.86
N LEU A 145 0.08 17.72 1.07
CA LEU A 145 0.08 18.84 0.14
C LEU A 145 0.51 18.43 -1.27
N ALA A 146 1.54 17.59 -1.40
CA ALA A 146 1.98 17.08 -2.71
C ALA A 146 0.89 16.27 -3.42
N VAL A 147 0.15 15.43 -2.67
CA VAL A 147 -1.01 14.68 -3.19
C VAL A 147 -2.16 15.61 -3.58
N GLU A 148 -2.45 16.62 -2.77
CA GLU A 148 -3.48 17.62 -3.07
C GLU A 148 -3.16 18.43 -4.34
N ARG A 149 -1.89 18.78 -4.56
CA ARG A 149 -1.49 19.51 -5.77
C ARG A 149 -1.54 18.67 -7.03
N ASN A 150 -1.30 17.36 -6.91
CA ASN A 150 -1.44 16.44 -8.03
C ASN A 150 -1.87 15.05 -7.55
N GLN A 151 -3.15 14.76 -7.71
CA GLN A 151 -3.74 13.48 -7.32
C GLN A 151 -3.12 12.27 -8.04
N TYR A 152 -2.49 12.47 -9.21
CA TYR A 152 -1.82 11.43 -9.98
C TYR A 152 -0.38 11.17 -9.54
N ASN A 153 0.16 11.94 -8.57
CA ASN A 153 1.52 11.74 -8.08
C ASN A 153 1.61 10.49 -7.17
N THR A 154 1.84 9.34 -7.80
CA THR A 154 2.00 8.04 -7.15
C THR A 154 3.21 8.02 -6.20
N HIS A 155 4.26 8.78 -6.49
CA HIS A 155 5.42 8.94 -5.61
C HIS A 155 5.04 9.62 -4.29
N ALA A 156 4.26 10.70 -4.35
CA ALA A 156 3.77 11.39 -3.15
C ALA A 156 2.86 10.52 -2.30
N ARG A 157 1.94 9.76 -2.92
CA ARG A 157 1.10 8.80 -2.19
C ARG A 157 1.91 7.69 -1.53
N ASN A 158 2.89 7.13 -2.23
CA ASN A 158 3.79 6.13 -1.66
C ASN A 158 4.63 6.69 -0.51
N LEU A 159 5.09 7.95 -0.60
CA LEU A 159 5.80 8.61 0.50
C LEU A 159 4.88 8.86 1.69
N LEU A 160 3.66 9.34 1.46
CA LEU A 160 2.66 9.52 2.51
C LEU A 160 2.36 8.19 3.23
N ALA A 161 2.22 7.10 2.47
CA ALA A 161 2.05 5.76 3.02
C ALA A 161 3.25 5.30 3.86
N LEU A 162 4.48 5.58 3.40
CA LEU A 162 5.70 5.30 4.17
C LEU A 162 5.72 6.07 5.49
N ILE A 163 5.29 7.34 5.49
CA ILE A 163 5.21 8.19 6.68
C ILE A 163 4.17 7.63 7.66
N TYR A 164 2.96 7.30 7.19
CA TYR A 164 1.93 6.67 8.03
C TYR A 164 2.41 5.37 8.66
N ARG A 165 3.10 4.53 7.88
CA ARG A 165 3.69 3.29 8.41
C ARG A 165 4.75 3.54 9.48
N GLU A 166 5.59 4.57 9.32
CA GLU A 166 6.58 4.96 10.34
C GLU A 166 5.92 5.53 11.61
N GLN A 167 4.74 6.13 11.49
CA GLN A 167 3.91 6.58 12.61
C GLN A 167 3.12 5.44 13.28
N GLY A 168 3.08 4.25 12.68
CA GLY A 168 2.29 3.12 13.16
C GLY A 168 0.83 3.11 12.69
N ASP A 169 0.44 4.03 11.81
CA ASP A 169 -0.90 4.11 11.21
C ASP A 169 -0.95 3.22 9.96
N PHE A 170 -1.12 1.92 10.19
CA PHE A 170 -0.99 0.91 9.14
C PHE A 170 -2.18 0.91 8.18
N GLU A 171 -3.37 1.25 8.67
CA GLU A 171 -4.59 1.37 7.87
C GLU A 171 -4.48 2.49 6.84
N ASN A 172 -4.04 3.69 7.25
CA ASN A 172 -3.82 4.78 6.30
C ASN A 172 -2.63 4.52 5.39
N ALA A 173 -1.59 3.82 5.86
CA ALA A 173 -0.50 3.38 5.00
C ALA A 173 -0.99 2.44 3.89
N GLU A 174 -1.79 1.42 4.22
CA GLU A 174 -2.39 0.50 3.24
C GLU A 174 -3.22 1.27 2.22
N ALA A 175 -4.10 2.15 2.69
CA ALA A 175 -4.98 2.95 1.83
C ALA A 175 -4.20 3.78 0.82
N GLN A 176 -3.14 4.49 1.25
CA GLN A 176 -2.34 5.33 0.35
C GLN A 176 -1.50 4.51 -0.64
N TYR A 177 -0.97 3.35 -0.25
CA TYR A 177 -0.30 2.47 -1.21
C TYR A 177 -1.29 1.92 -2.26
N LYS A 178 -2.47 1.47 -1.83
CA LYS A 178 -3.51 0.96 -2.73
C LYS A 178 -4.03 2.04 -3.67
N GLU A 179 -4.16 3.27 -3.19
CA GLU A 179 -4.56 4.40 -4.05
C GLU A 179 -3.49 4.71 -5.11
N ALA A 180 -2.20 4.68 -4.73
CA ALA A 180 -1.11 4.81 -5.71
C ALA A 180 -1.18 3.74 -6.81
N LEU A 181 -1.51 2.50 -6.45
CA LEU A 181 -1.69 1.39 -7.39
C LEU A 181 -2.98 1.52 -8.22
N SER A 182 -4.04 2.09 -7.65
CA SER A 182 -5.31 2.32 -8.37
C SER A 182 -5.14 3.38 -9.47
N ILE A 183 -4.30 4.39 -9.21
CA ILE A 183 -3.88 5.40 -10.19
C ILE A 183 -2.98 4.79 -11.26
N TRP A 184 -1.95 4.04 -10.84
CA TRP A 184 -1.04 3.37 -11.75
C TRP A 184 -0.61 2.01 -11.21
N GLY A 185 -1.25 0.95 -11.73
CA GLY A 185 -0.96 -0.43 -11.35
C GLY A 185 0.46 -0.88 -11.70
N GLY A 186 1.19 -0.11 -12.50
CA GLY A 186 2.61 -0.33 -12.82
C GLY A 186 3.59 0.21 -11.77
N TYR A 187 3.12 0.89 -10.71
CA TYR A 187 3.99 1.50 -9.70
C TYR A 187 4.61 0.47 -8.74
N ALA A 188 5.68 -0.19 -9.21
CA ALA A 188 6.37 -1.26 -8.48
C ALA A 188 6.70 -0.96 -7.01
N PRO A 189 7.21 0.25 -6.63
CA PRO A 189 7.55 0.53 -5.24
C PRO A 189 6.40 0.31 -4.24
N ALA A 190 5.16 0.59 -4.62
CA ALA A 190 4.01 0.37 -3.74
C ALA A 190 3.75 -1.12 -3.47
N TYR A 191 3.95 -2.03 -4.44
CA TYR A 191 3.83 -3.47 -4.19
C TYR A 191 4.87 -3.97 -3.19
N ARG A 192 6.14 -3.53 -3.33
CA ARG A 192 7.19 -3.88 -2.37
C ARG A 192 6.81 -3.40 -0.97
N ASN A 193 6.33 -2.17 -0.85
CA ASN A 193 6.02 -1.57 0.44
C ASN A 193 4.75 -2.17 1.09
N LEU A 194 3.72 -2.51 0.31
CA LEU A 194 2.56 -3.29 0.78
C LEU A 194 2.98 -4.69 1.23
N GLY A 195 3.87 -5.34 0.50
CA GLY A 195 4.45 -6.63 0.93
C GLY A 195 5.10 -6.52 2.31
N ILE A 196 5.91 -5.48 2.54
CA ILE A 196 6.53 -5.23 3.85
C ILE A 196 5.48 -4.88 4.91
N LEU A 197 4.47 -4.08 4.58
CA LEU A 197 3.39 -3.70 5.49
C LEU A 197 2.64 -4.94 5.99
N TYR A 198 2.19 -5.79 5.08
CA TYR A 198 1.45 -7.01 5.43
C TYR A 198 2.31 -8.03 6.17
N ASP A 199 3.58 -8.18 5.80
CA ASP A 199 4.47 -9.16 6.42
C ASP A 199 4.89 -8.74 7.84
N MET A 200 5.43 -7.53 7.97
CA MET A 200 6.12 -7.11 9.20
C MET A 200 5.21 -6.43 10.21
N TYR A 201 4.11 -5.81 9.77
CA TYR A 201 3.28 -4.96 10.64
C TYR A 201 1.88 -5.51 10.85
N MET A 202 1.24 -6.08 9.81
CA MET A 202 -0.13 -6.58 9.90
C MET A 202 -0.25 -8.09 10.10
N GLY A 203 0.85 -8.85 10.03
CA GLY A 203 0.84 -10.30 10.24
C GLY A 203 0.02 -11.09 9.21
N GLN A 204 -0.04 -10.62 7.96
CA GLN A 204 -0.81 -11.22 6.86
C GLN A 204 0.13 -11.75 5.77
N PRO A 205 0.86 -12.86 6.02
CA PRO A 205 1.92 -13.33 5.13
C PRO A 205 1.41 -13.79 3.76
N GLU A 206 0.17 -14.28 3.66
CA GLU A 206 -0.45 -14.67 2.38
C GLU A 206 -0.61 -13.46 1.45
N LYS A 207 -1.07 -12.32 1.98
CA LYS A 207 -1.17 -11.08 1.20
C LYS A 207 0.22 -10.61 0.81
N ALA A 208 1.15 -10.54 1.76
CA ALA A 208 2.52 -10.11 1.50
C ALA A 208 3.19 -10.92 0.38
N LEU A 209 2.98 -12.24 0.35
CA LEU A 209 3.47 -13.12 -0.71
C LEU A 209 2.96 -12.69 -2.10
N GLY A 210 1.66 -12.39 -2.22
CA GLY A 210 1.08 -11.87 -3.46
C GLY A 210 1.75 -10.58 -3.92
N TYR A 211 1.90 -9.62 -3.01
CA TYR A 211 2.53 -8.32 -3.29
C TYR A 211 4.01 -8.44 -3.68
N TYR A 212 4.81 -9.29 -3.02
CA TYR A 212 6.21 -9.53 -3.40
C TYR A 212 6.36 -10.22 -4.75
N LYS A 213 5.49 -11.20 -5.06
CA LYS A 213 5.46 -11.84 -6.38
C LYS A 213 5.14 -10.83 -7.48
N GLN A 214 4.10 -10.03 -7.27
CA GLN A 214 3.71 -9.00 -8.22
C GLN A 214 4.81 -7.95 -8.42
N TYR A 215 5.49 -7.52 -7.35
CA TYR A 215 6.64 -6.62 -7.46
C TYR A 215 7.69 -7.16 -8.44
N ASN A 216 8.08 -8.44 -8.30
CA ASN A 216 9.09 -9.08 -9.14
C ASN A 216 8.63 -9.25 -10.60
N MET A 217 7.34 -9.45 -10.86
CA MET A 217 6.77 -9.53 -12.21
C MET A 217 6.82 -8.21 -12.97
N LEU A 218 6.85 -7.08 -12.26
CA LEU A 218 7.02 -5.75 -12.86
C LEU A 218 8.49 -5.41 -13.18
N GLN A 219 9.45 -6.15 -12.62
CA GLN A 219 10.86 -5.89 -12.87
C GLN A 219 11.31 -6.58 -14.16
N ALA A 220 12.19 -5.93 -14.93
CA ALA A 220 12.91 -6.60 -16.02
C ALA A 220 13.78 -7.76 -15.49
N LYS A 221 14.28 -7.62 -14.26
CA LYS A 221 15.01 -8.66 -13.54
C LYS A 221 14.53 -8.70 -12.08
N PRO A 222 14.12 -9.87 -11.55
CA PRO A 222 13.70 -9.99 -10.16
C PRO A 222 14.76 -9.48 -9.17
N SER A 223 14.30 -8.81 -8.10
CA SER A 223 15.17 -8.31 -7.05
C SER A 223 15.64 -9.45 -6.16
N LYS A 224 16.96 -9.64 -6.03
CA LYS A 224 17.53 -10.66 -5.13
C LYS A 224 16.97 -10.57 -3.71
N GLN A 225 16.82 -9.34 -3.19
CA GLN A 225 16.29 -9.10 -1.85
C GLN A 225 14.82 -9.56 -1.75
N VAL A 226 13.95 -9.08 -2.63
CA VAL A 226 12.52 -9.40 -2.59
C VAL A 226 12.28 -10.87 -2.91
N THR A 227 13.08 -11.49 -3.78
CA THR A 227 13.07 -12.95 -4.00
C THR A 227 13.42 -13.70 -2.72
N GLY A 228 14.43 -13.26 -1.96
CA GLY A 228 14.76 -13.87 -0.67
C GLY A 228 13.61 -13.80 0.32
N TRP A 229 12.95 -12.63 0.44
CA TRP A 229 11.75 -12.47 1.26
C TRP A 229 10.57 -13.33 0.77
N THR A 230 10.43 -13.47 -0.55
CA THR A 230 9.39 -14.34 -1.16
C THR A 230 9.58 -15.80 -0.76
N VAL A 231 10.82 -16.32 -0.77
CA VAL A 231 11.10 -17.71 -0.39
C VAL A 231 10.85 -17.93 1.12
N ASP A 232 11.26 -16.99 1.96
CA ASP A 232 11.00 -17.06 3.41
C ASP A 232 9.50 -17.11 3.71
N ILE A 233 8.73 -16.20 3.10
CA ILE A 233 7.30 -16.10 3.36
C ILE A 233 6.52 -17.30 2.79
N GLU A 234 6.94 -17.86 1.65
CA GLU A 234 6.37 -19.11 1.13
C GLU A 234 6.52 -20.27 2.12
N ARG A 235 7.69 -20.38 2.76
CA ARG A 235 7.91 -21.40 3.79
C ARG A 235 7.01 -21.16 5.01
N ARG A 236 6.85 -19.90 5.45
CA ARG A 236 5.97 -19.54 6.57
C ARG A 236 4.51 -19.84 6.28
N VAL A 237 4.01 -19.46 5.10
CA VAL A 237 2.64 -19.74 4.64
C VAL A 237 2.41 -21.25 4.52
N ALA A 238 3.34 -22.00 3.92
CA ALA A 238 3.20 -23.45 3.80
C ALA A 238 3.17 -24.15 5.17
N ALA A 239 4.01 -23.70 6.12
CA ALA A 239 4.01 -24.21 7.48
C ALA A 239 2.69 -23.88 8.22
N ALA A 240 2.15 -22.68 8.04
CA ALA A 240 0.87 -22.27 8.63
C ALA A 240 -0.29 -23.13 8.10
N ARG A 241 -0.41 -23.28 6.78
CA ARG A 241 -1.43 -24.13 6.15
C ARG A 241 -1.36 -25.58 6.61
N LYS A 242 -0.14 -26.13 6.75
CA LYS A 242 0.04 -27.49 7.26
C LYS A 242 -0.45 -27.63 8.71
N ARG A 243 -0.22 -26.62 9.55
CA ARG A 243 -0.72 -26.61 10.94
C ARG A 243 -2.23 -26.54 10.99
N GLU A 244 -2.82 -25.62 10.24
CA GLU A 244 -4.28 -25.48 10.12
C GLU A 244 -4.94 -26.78 9.64
N GLN A 245 -4.36 -27.43 8.62
CA GLN A 245 -4.85 -28.72 8.15
C GLN A 245 -4.77 -29.81 9.24
N ALA A 246 -3.65 -29.91 9.96
CA ALA A 246 -3.50 -30.89 11.02
C ALA A 246 -4.46 -30.65 12.19
N GLU A 247 -4.75 -29.38 12.51
CA GLU A 247 -5.75 -28.99 13.52
C GLU A 247 -7.15 -29.42 13.09
N LEU A 248 -7.52 -29.17 11.82
CA LEU A 248 -8.80 -29.61 11.27
C LEU A 248 -8.94 -31.14 11.27
N GLU A 249 -7.91 -31.86 10.84
CA GLU A 249 -7.89 -33.33 10.86
C GLU A 249 -8.01 -33.89 12.28
N ALA A 250 -7.33 -33.27 13.26
CA ALA A 250 -7.45 -33.65 14.67
C ALA A 250 -8.85 -33.37 15.24
N GLN A 251 -9.45 -32.23 14.88
CA GLN A 251 -10.81 -31.89 15.29
C GLN A 251 -11.82 -32.92 14.74
N GLN A 252 -11.74 -33.24 13.45
CA GLN A 252 -12.60 -34.22 12.80
C GLN A 252 -12.43 -35.61 13.42
N ALA A 253 -11.21 -36.02 13.75
CA ALA A 253 -10.94 -37.28 14.43
C ALA A 253 -11.55 -37.33 15.84
N ALA A 254 -11.46 -36.23 16.60
CA ALA A 254 -12.05 -36.12 17.92
C ALA A 254 -13.59 -36.17 17.87
N GLU A 255 -14.21 -35.46 16.92
CA GLU A 255 -15.65 -35.48 16.69
C GLU A 255 -16.14 -36.88 16.28
N ALA A 256 -15.42 -37.55 15.38
CA ALA A 256 -15.73 -38.91 14.97
C ALA A 256 -15.62 -39.92 16.13
N ALA A 257 -14.59 -39.79 16.97
CA ALA A 257 -14.42 -40.63 18.16
C ALA A 257 -15.56 -40.44 19.17
N ALA A 258 -15.96 -39.18 19.44
CA ALA A 258 -17.08 -38.87 20.31
C ALA A 258 -18.41 -39.41 19.75
N ALA A 259 -18.65 -39.28 18.45
CA ALA A 259 -19.83 -39.83 17.80
C ALA A 259 -19.88 -41.37 17.88
N ALA A 260 -18.73 -42.04 17.69
CA ALA A 260 -18.63 -43.50 17.82
C ALA A 260 -18.89 -43.97 19.25
N GLU A 261 -18.44 -43.22 20.26
CA GLU A 261 -18.73 -43.52 21.67
C GLU A 261 -20.23 -43.39 21.98
N VAL A 262 -20.88 -42.32 21.51
CA VAL A 262 -22.33 -42.14 21.66
C VAL A 262 -23.11 -43.27 20.97
N ALA A 263 -22.72 -43.65 19.75
CA ALA A 263 -23.35 -44.76 19.03
C ALA A 263 -23.20 -46.09 19.78
N ALA A 264 -22.00 -46.38 20.31
CA ALA A 264 -21.75 -47.58 21.11
C ALA A 264 -22.59 -47.60 22.41
N GLN A 265 -22.76 -46.46 23.07
CA GLN A 265 -23.63 -46.33 24.25
C GLN A 265 -25.11 -46.57 23.90
N GLN A 266 -25.59 -46.05 22.77
CA GLN A 266 -26.96 -46.29 22.28
C GLN A 266 -27.18 -47.77 21.96
N GLU A 267 -26.26 -48.42 21.27
CA GLU A 267 -26.34 -49.85 20.98
C GLU A 267 -26.31 -50.70 22.25
N ALA A 268 -25.45 -50.38 23.22
CA ALA A 268 -25.40 -51.06 24.51
C ALA A 268 -26.71 -50.90 25.31
N SER A 269 -27.33 -49.71 25.27
CA SER A 269 -28.64 -49.46 25.90
C SER A 269 -29.79 -50.22 25.20
N ALA A 270 -29.71 -50.39 23.88
CA ALA A 270 -30.68 -51.18 23.13
C ALA A 270 -30.52 -52.70 23.36
N ALA A 271 -29.27 -53.17 23.51
CA ALA A 271 -28.95 -54.58 23.75
C ALA A 271 -29.22 -55.03 25.19
N THR A 272 -29.15 -54.11 26.16
CA THR A 272 -29.51 -54.38 27.56
C THR A 272 -31.00 -54.39 27.81
N GLY A 273 -31.84 -54.25 26.75
CA GLY A 273 -33.28 -54.41 26.72
C GLY A 273 -33.87 -55.12 27.93
N ASP A 274 -34.01 -54.36 29.01
CA ASP A 274 -34.84 -54.68 30.13
C ASP A 274 -36.23 -54.65 29.52
N SER A 275 -36.82 -55.84 29.40
CA SER A 275 -38.25 -55.93 29.07
C SER A 275 -38.95 -55.03 30.06
N PRO A 276 -39.75 -54.04 29.65
CA PRO A 276 -40.56 -53.30 30.60
C PRO A 276 -41.40 -54.34 31.32
N GLN A 277 -41.10 -54.58 32.61
CA GLN A 277 -41.96 -55.38 33.46
C GLN A 277 -43.34 -54.74 33.39
N SER A 278 -44.25 -55.50 32.82
CA SER A 278 -45.68 -55.24 32.80
C SER A 278 -46.20 -55.31 34.22
N SER A 279 -46.12 -54.20 34.97
CA SER A 279 -47.00 -53.98 36.12
C SER A 279 -47.07 -52.50 36.47
N GLU A 280 -47.88 -51.75 35.74
CA GLU A 280 -48.87 -50.87 36.36
C GLU A 280 -49.89 -50.43 35.33
N THR A 281 -51.15 -50.73 35.62
CA THR A 281 -52.31 -50.30 34.85
C THR A 281 -52.45 -48.79 35.00
N PRO A 282 -52.45 -47.99 33.92
CA PRO A 282 -52.78 -46.57 34.01
C PRO A 282 -54.28 -46.44 34.34
N GLN A 283 -54.58 -45.86 35.48
CA GLN A 283 -55.91 -45.32 35.78
C GLN A 283 -56.28 -44.27 34.72
N PRO A 284 -57.56 -44.20 34.28
CA PRO A 284 -57.95 -43.27 33.23
C PRO A 284 -57.80 -41.83 33.72
N ALA A 285 -56.94 -41.08 33.04
CA ALA A 285 -56.89 -39.62 33.15
C ALA A 285 -58.21 -39.04 32.64
N LYS A 286 -58.81 -38.18 33.44
CA LYS A 286 -59.94 -37.35 33.05
C LYS A 286 -59.49 -36.34 31.99
N SER A 287 -60.27 -36.30 30.91
CA SER A 287 -60.52 -35.21 29.97
C SER A 287 -59.53 -34.03 29.95
N GLU A 288 -58.94 -33.85 28.77
CA GLU A 288 -58.48 -32.58 28.22
C GLU A 288 -59.60 -31.54 28.29
N ASP A 289 -59.46 -30.55 29.15
CA ASP A 289 -59.97 -29.19 28.93
C ASP A 289 -59.25 -28.26 29.91
N GLU A 290 -58.17 -27.62 29.45
CA GLU A 290 -57.54 -26.39 29.97
C GLU A 290 -56.09 -26.30 29.45
N THR A 291 -55.96 -26.28 28.12
CA THR A 291 -54.83 -25.59 27.51
C THR A 291 -55.29 -24.15 27.25
N ILE A 292 -54.39 -23.19 27.42
CA ILE A 292 -54.51 -21.79 26.97
C ILE A 292 -55.26 -20.84 27.93
N GLN A 293 -54.70 -20.54 29.12
CA GLN A 293 -54.86 -19.21 29.72
C GLN A 293 -53.91 -18.87 30.89
N GLN A 294 -52.59 -19.08 30.78
CA GLN A 294 -51.69 -18.55 31.83
C GLN A 294 -50.22 -18.31 31.48
N ALA A 295 -49.86 -18.21 30.18
CA ALA A 295 -48.49 -17.88 29.77
C ALA A 295 -48.40 -16.71 28.78
N ALA A 296 -49.37 -15.78 28.82
CA ALA A 296 -49.41 -14.59 27.96
C ALA A 296 -49.43 -13.25 28.74
N GLU A 297 -49.00 -13.23 30.00
CA GLU A 297 -48.93 -11.99 30.82
C GLU A 297 -47.55 -11.80 31.49
N ALA A 298 -46.46 -12.08 30.79
CA ALA A 298 -45.11 -11.74 31.27
C ALA A 298 -44.27 -10.95 30.24
N GLU A 299 -44.89 -10.40 29.20
CA GLU A 299 -44.19 -9.66 28.15
C GLU A 299 -44.88 -8.33 27.77
N VAL A 300 -45.39 -7.58 28.74
CA VAL A 300 -45.70 -6.14 28.58
C VAL A 300 -45.56 -5.42 29.93
N GLN A 301 -44.33 -5.23 30.41
CA GLN A 301 -44.01 -4.22 31.45
C GLN A 301 -42.48 -4.00 31.55
N SER A 302 -41.87 -3.49 30.48
CA SER A 302 -40.56 -2.84 30.59
C SER A 302 -40.39 -1.65 29.65
N THR A 303 -41.50 -0.99 29.31
CA THR A 303 -41.45 0.36 28.77
C THR A 303 -42.04 1.30 29.80
N ASP A 304 -41.29 2.37 30.03
CA ASP A 304 -41.66 3.62 30.68
C ASP A 304 -41.14 3.86 32.10
N THR A 305 -40.72 5.11 32.33
CA THR A 305 -40.03 5.70 33.49
C THR A 305 -38.50 5.48 33.52
N SER A 306 -37.62 6.46 33.34
CA SER A 306 -37.69 7.83 33.87
C SER A 306 -36.87 8.83 33.05
N VAL A 307 -37.55 9.89 32.63
CA VAL A 307 -36.96 11.23 32.47
C VAL A 307 -36.91 11.86 33.86
N GLN A 308 -35.74 12.27 34.31
CA GLN A 308 -35.44 13.52 35.02
C GLN A 308 -33.94 13.74 35.04
#